data_AF-A0A355GLF9-F1
#
_entry.id   AF-A0A355GLF9-F1
#
_cell.length_a   1.000
_cell.length_b   1.000
_cell.length_c   1.000
_cell.angle_alpha   90.00
_cell.angle_beta   90.00
_cell.angle_gamma   90.00
#
_symmetry.space_group_name_H-M   'P 1'
#
loop_
_entity.id
_entity.type
_entity.pdbx_description
1 polymer ?
#
loop_
_entity_poly.entity_id
_entity_poly.type
_entity_poly.pdbx_seq_one_letter_code
_entity_poly.pdbx_strand_id
1 'polypeptide(L)'
;VYGMETDAKVRDRIAKVVKDGIQLTASGQSNRGGWIYTPGGGDEGSVTVTQMQGLRAAHNAGFTVPKGTIENAVRYLELCQTPEGGIRYSYSSGNDTRLPISAAAITCLYSAGEYESPLAEECMEYVYGQFKNRKNGFQSGHYFYLNLYAAQAFYQAGDEYWNSYFPGQRDSLIKSQTSDGSWNGDGVGPIFGTSVALIVLQLPYKYLPIYQR
;
A
#
# COMPACT_ATOMS: atom_id res chain seq x y z
N VAL A 1 7.81 -12.12 11.14
CA VAL A 1 7.97 -13.59 11.32
C VAL A 1 9.42 -14.02 11.14
N TYR A 2 10.04 -13.84 9.97
CA TYR A 2 11.43 -14.27 9.74
C TYR A 2 12.43 -13.78 10.80
N GLY A 3 12.46 -12.47 11.08
CA GLY A 3 13.39 -11.89 12.06
C GLY A 3 13.13 -12.29 13.52
N MET A 4 12.01 -12.94 13.83
CA MET A 4 11.66 -13.40 15.18
C MET A 4 11.64 -14.94 15.30
N GLU A 5 11.85 -15.68 14.21
CA GLU A 5 11.79 -17.14 14.21
C GLU A 5 13.06 -17.72 14.83
N THR A 6 12.94 -18.48 15.91
CA THR A 6 14.07 -19.05 16.65
C THR A 6 14.52 -20.42 16.13
N ASP A 7 13.64 -21.20 15.52
CA ASP A 7 14.00 -22.50 14.94
C ASP A 7 14.77 -22.31 13.61
N ALA A 8 16.01 -22.81 13.57
CA ALA A 8 16.89 -22.65 12.42
C ALA A 8 16.34 -23.31 11.15
N LYS A 9 15.73 -24.50 11.24
CA LYS A 9 15.18 -25.20 10.08
C LYS A 9 13.96 -24.48 9.52
N VAL A 10 13.11 -23.96 10.40
CA VAL A 10 11.95 -23.15 10.00
C VAL A 10 12.42 -21.85 9.37
N ARG A 11 13.40 -21.18 9.98
CA ARG A 11 14.02 -19.95 9.45
C ARG A 11 14.61 -20.15 8.06
N ASP A 12 15.37 -21.23 7.83
CA ASP A 12 15.94 -21.55 6.53
C ASP A 12 14.87 -21.81 5.47
N ARG A 13 13.79 -22.51 5.85
CA ARG A 13 12.64 -22.73 4.97
C ARG A 13 11.96 -21.42 4.59
N ILE A 14 11.72 -20.54 5.57
CA ILE A 14 11.16 -19.20 5.31
C ILE A 14 12.10 -18.41 4.40
N ALA A 15 13.41 -18.41 4.67
CA ALA A 15 14.39 -17.70 3.86
C ALA A 15 14.37 -18.16 2.41
N LYS A 16 14.28 -19.47 2.18
CA LYS A 16 14.19 -20.04 0.84
C LYS A 16 12.92 -19.55 0.12
N VAL A 17 11.75 -19.67 0.76
CA VAL A 17 10.47 -19.25 0.15
C VAL A 17 10.46 -17.74 -0.15
N VAL A 18 11.01 -16.92 0.74
CA VAL A 18 11.10 -15.46 0.52
C VAL A 18 12.02 -15.15 -0.66
N LYS A 19 13.20 -15.80 -0.75
CA LYS A 19 14.13 -15.62 -1.87
C LYS A 19 13.50 -16.04 -3.21
N ASP A 20 12.84 -17.19 -3.24
CA ASP A 20 12.15 -17.69 -4.43
C ASP A 20 11.01 -16.74 -4.85
N GLY A 21 10.28 -16.20 -3.87
CA GLY A 21 9.24 -15.18 -4.09
C GLY A 21 9.79 -13.88 -4.67
N ILE A 22 10.89 -13.35 -4.12
CA ILE A 22 11.57 -12.16 -4.65
C ILE A 22 11.99 -12.39 -6.10
N GLN A 23 12.60 -13.54 -6.39
CA GLN A 23 13.07 -13.86 -7.74
C GLN A 23 11.90 -13.97 -8.73
N LEU A 24 10.82 -14.64 -8.33
CA LEU A 24 9.62 -14.75 -9.16
C LEU A 24 9.01 -13.37 -9.43
N THR A 25 8.81 -12.56 -8.38
CA THR A 25 8.29 -11.19 -8.52
C THR A 25 9.18 -10.35 -9.43
N ALA A 26 10.49 -10.31 -9.20
CA ALA A 26 11.41 -9.50 -10.01
C ALA A 26 11.42 -9.95 -11.49
N SER A 27 11.41 -11.27 -11.74
CA SER A 27 11.39 -11.81 -13.11
C SER A 27 10.05 -11.62 -13.83
N GLY A 28 8.96 -11.45 -13.08
CA GLY A 28 7.62 -11.24 -13.62
C GLY A 28 7.28 -9.79 -13.97
N GLN A 29 8.20 -8.84 -13.76
CA GLN A 29 8.00 -7.42 -14.05
C GLN A 29 7.89 -7.18 -15.56
N SER A 30 6.97 -6.32 -15.98
CA SER A 30 6.81 -5.95 -17.39
C SER A 30 7.98 -5.07 -17.88
N ASN A 31 8.11 -4.92 -19.20
CA ASN A 31 9.10 -4.01 -19.81
C ASN A 31 8.91 -2.54 -19.40
N ARG A 32 7.74 -2.16 -18.87
CA ARG A 32 7.47 -0.80 -18.34
C ARG A 32 7.75 -0.68 -16.84
N GLY A 33 8.00 -1.79 -16.15
CA GLY A 33 8.29 -1.80 -14.72
C GLY A 33 7.09 -2.14 -13.81
N GLY A 34 5.90 -2.34 -14.36
CA GLY A 34 4.73 -2.74 -13.58
C GLY A 34 4.51 -4.26 -13.54
N TRP A 35 3.46 -4.67 -12.86
CA TRP A 35 3.01 -6.06 -12.78
C TRP A 35 1.51 -6.19 -13.02
N ILE A 36 1.09 -7.38 -13.42
CA ILE A 36 -0.30 -7.80 -13.45
C ILE A 36 -0.42 -9.17 -12.77
N TYR A 37 -1.63 -9.72 -12.72
CA TYR A 37 -1.97 -10.96 -12.03
C TYR A 37 -1.17 -12.20 -12.49
N THR A 38 -0.55 -12.18 -13.66
CA THR A 38 0.33 -13.23 -14.16
C THR A 38 1.74 -12.67 -14.44
N PRO A 39 2.82 -13.36 -13.99
CA PRO A 39 4.19 -12.93 -14.28
C PRO A 39 4.41 -12.74 -15.79
N GLY A 40 4.95 -11.58 -16.18
CA GLY A 40 5.19 -11.23 -17.59
C GLY A 40 3.93 -10.94 -18.42
N GLY A 41 2.73 -10.96 -17.82
CA GLY A 41 1.46 -10.80 -18.51
C GLY A 41 1.05 -9.35 -18.84
N GLY A 42 1.78 -8.36 -18.33
CA GLY A 42 1.43 -6.94 -18.46
C GLY A 42 1.65 -6.16 -17.17
N ASP A 43 0.98 -5.02 -17.06
CA ASP A 43 1.13 -4.09 -15.95
C ASP A 43 -0.16 -3.33 -15.60
N GLU A 44 -0.41 -3.15 -14.31
CA GLU A 44 -1.42 -2.23 -13.76
C GLU A 44 -1.02 -1.79 -12.33
N GLY A 45 -1.64 -0.73 -11.84
CA GLY A 45 -1.20 -0.02 -10.64
C GLY A 45 -1.41 -0.79 -9.33
N SER A 46 -2.50 -1.54 -9.17
CA SER A 46 -2.85 -2.20 -7.90
C SER A 46 -1.95 -3.40 -7.56
N VAL A 47 -1.63 -4.25 -8.52
CA VAL A 47 -0.63 -5.32 -8.37
C VAL A 47 0.76 -4.70 -8.28
N THR A 48 1.07 -3.64 -9.04
CA THR A 48 2.38 -2.97 -8.94
C THR A 48 2.67 -2.48 -7.52
N VAL A 49 1.78 -1.71 -6.90
CA VAL A 49 1.96 -1.24 -5.52
C VAL A 49 2.02 -2.41 -4.52
N THR A 50 1.24 -3.48 -4.75
CA THR A 50 1.27 -4.68 -3.91
C THR A 50 2.63 -5.40 -3.99
N GLN A 51 3.20 -5.56 -5.20
CA GLN A 51 4.52 -6.16 -5.38
C GLN A 51 5.62 -5.30 -4.76
N MET A 52 5.54 -3.96 -4.92
CA MET A 52 6.47 -3.04 -4.27
C MET A 52 6.45 -3.18 -2.75
N GLN A 53 5.25 -3.26 -2.15
CA GLN A 53 5.12 -3.44 -0.70
C GLN A 53 5.70 -4.78 -0.22
N GLY A 54 5.46 -5.87 -0.96
CA GLY A 54 6.03 -7.19 -0.65
C GLY A 54 7.56 -7.21 -0.74
N LEU A 55 8.13 -6.67 -1.82
CA LEU A 55 9.58 -6.55 -1.99
C LEU A 55 10.22 -5.67 -0.90
N ARG A 56 9.55 -4.58 -0.52
CA ARG A 56 10.02 -3.72 0.57
C ARG A 56 9.98 -4.43 1.92
N ALA A 57 8.93 -5.18 2.21
CA ALA A 57 8.85 -5.98 3.42
C ALA A 57 9.98 -7.02 3.47
N ALA A 58 10.33 -7.64 2.34
CA ALA A 58 11.46 -8.55 2.24
C ALA A 58 12.80 -7.83 2.48
N HIS A 59 12.99 -6.66 1.86
CA HIS A 59 14.18 -5.83 2.11
C HIS A 59 14.32 -5.46 3.59
N ASN A 60 13.24 -5.01 4.23
CA ASN A 60 13.22 -4.67 5.66
C ASN A 60 13.49 -5.88 6.57
N ALA A 61 13.24 -7.10 6.08
CA ALA A 61 13.58 -8.34 6.77
C ALA A 61 15.03 -8.82 6.50
N GLY A 62 15.84 -8.03 5.78
CA GLY A 62 17.25 -8.31 5.49
C GLY A 62 17.51 -9.11 4.21
N PHE A 63 16.51 -9.26 3.34
CA PHE A 63 16.69 -9.93 2.04
C PHE A 63 17.11 -8.95 0.95
N THR A 64 17.99 -9.39 0.06
CA THR A 64 18.39 -8.60 -1.11
C THR A 64 17.30 -8.67 -2.18
N VAL A 65 16.82 -7.51 -2.61
CA VAL A 65 15.97 -7.35 -3.79
C VAL A 65 16.87 -7.03 -4.99
N PRO A 66 16.64 -7.62 -6.18
CA PRO A 66 17.40 -7.29 -7.38
C PRO A 66 17.41 -5.78 -7.68
N LYS A 67 18.59 -5.26 -8.03
CA LYS A 67 18.78 -3.84 -8.33
C LYS A 67 17.90 -3.42 -9.51
N GLY A 68 17.29 -2.24 -9.42
CA GLY A 68 16.46 -1.70 -10.49
C GLY A 68 14.99 -2.11 -10.41
N THR A 69 14.63 -3.18 -9.66
CA THR A 69 13.26 -3.67 -9.61
C THR A 69 12.30 -2.63 -9.02
N ILE A 70 12.69 -1.96 -7.93
CA ILE A 70 11.87 -0.91 -7.31
C ILE A 70 11.91 0.36 -8.15
N GLU A 71 13.06 0.75 -8.69
CA GLU A 71 13.23 1.94 -9.52
C GLU A 71 12.38 1.86 -10.81
N ASN A 72 12.30 0.69 -11.43
CA ASN A 72 11.42 0.45 -12.57
C ASN A 72 9.94 0.55 -12.17
N ALA A 73 9.57 0.08 -10.99
CA ALA A 73 8.20 0.17 -10.49
C ALA A 73 7.79 1.62 -10.21
N VAL A 74 8.68 2.42 -9.64
CA VAL A 74 8.46 3.87 -9.46
C VAL A 74 8.26 4.54 -10.80
N ARG A 75 9.13 4.28 -11.79
CA ARG A 75 8.97 4.80 -13.16
C ARG A 75 7.64 4.40 -13.79
N TYR A 76 7.17 3.18 -13.54
CA TYR A 76 5.85 2.76 -14.01
C TYR A 76 4.72 3.60 -13.42
N LEU A 77 4.79 3.92 -12.12
CA LEU A 77 3.80 4.78 -11.47
C LEU A 77 3.85 6.21 -12.01
N GLU A 78 5.04 6.76 -12.28
CA GLU A 78 5.21 8.06 -12.96
C GLU A 78 4.54 8.05 -14.34
N LEU A 79 4.74 6.99 -15.12
CA LEU A 79 4.05 6.81 -16.42
C LEU A 79 2.52 6.70 -16.28
N CYS A 80 2.03 6.35 -15.09
CA CYS A 80 0.60 6.26 -14.77
C CYS A 80 0.06 7.51 -14.07
N GLN A 81 0.88 8.54 -13.88
CA GLN A 81 0.43 9.79 -13.27
C GLN A 81 -0.60 10.49 -14.18
N THR A 82 -1.63 11.05 -13.55
CA THR A 82 -2.70 11.79 -14.22
C THR A 82 -2.55 13.29 -13.99
N PRO A 83 -3.19 14.15 -14.82
CA PRO A 83 -3.17 15.59 -14.61
C PRO A 83 -3.75 16.05 -13.26
N GLU A 84 -4.59 15.22 -12.62
CA GLU A 84 -5.11 15.50 -11.27
C GLU A 84 -4.11 15.22 -10.15
N GLY A 85 -2.88 14.77 -10.46
CA GLY A 85 -1.82 14.45 -9.50
C GLY A 85 -1.91 13.03 -8.92
N GLY A 86 -2.87 12.21 -9.38
CA GLY A 86 -3.03 10.84 -8.94
C GLY A 86 -2.51 9.82 -9.95
N ILE A 87 -2.95 8.56 -9.79
CA ILE A 87 -2.49 7.43 -10.60
C ILE A 87 -3.68 6.78 -11.30
N ARG A 88 -3.59 6.55 -12.61
CA ARG A 88 -4.61 5.79 -13.37
C ARG A 88 -4.45 4.28 -13.16
N TYR A 89 -5.41 3.50 -13.65
CA TYR A 89 -5.40 2.05 -13.42
C TYR A 89 -4.19 1.35 -14.06
N SER A 90 -3.89 1.65 -15.32
CA SER A 90 -2.71 1.15 -16.02
C SER A 90 -2.28 2.15 -17.10
N TYR A 91 -1.05 2.03 -17.59
CA TYR A 91 -0.55 2.88 -18.68
C TYR A 91 -1.49 2.89 -19.91
N SER A 92 -2.08 1.74 -20.22
CA SER A 92 -2.99 1.56 -21.37
C SER A 92 -4.46 1.89 -21.06
N SER A 93 -4.79 2.22 -19.81
CA SER A 93 -6.14 2.65 -19.44
C SER A 93 -6.40 4.13 -19.77
N GLY A 94 -7.65 4.57 -19.68
CA GLY A 94 -8.00 6.00 -19.73
C GLY A 94 -7.37 6.79 -18.59
N ASN A 95 -7.60 8.11 -18.56
CA ASN A 95 -6.99 9.01 -17.58
C ASN A 95 -7.77 9.08 -16.25
N ASP A 96 -8.70 8.16 -16.00
CA ASP A 96 -9.45 8.13 -14.74
C ASP A 96 -8.52 7.85 -13.56
N THR A 97 -8.39 8.87 -12.70
CA THR A 97 -7.57 8.79 -11.50
C THR A 97 -8.17 7.81 -10.48
N ARG A 98 -7.35 6.87 -10.00
CA ARG A 98 -7.73 5.83 -9.05
C ARG A 98 -7.23 6.17 -7.65
N LEU A 99 -8.10 6.78 -6.86
CA LEU A 99 -7.80 7.18 -5.48
C LEU A 99 -7.12 6.09 -4.62
N PRO A 100 -7.56 4.81 -4.63
CA PRO A 100 -6.88 3.80 -3.83
C PRO A 100 -5.47 3.45 -4.33
N ILE A 101 -5.23 3.54 -5.63
CA ILE A 101 -3.88 3.32 -6.21
C ILE A 101 -2.98 4.52 -5.87
N SER A 102 -3.49 5.75 -5.94
CA SER A 102 -2.76 6.95 -5.52
C SER A 102 -2.33 6.89 -4.05
N ALA A 103 -3.22 6.48 -3.13
CA ALA A 103 -2.86 6.31 -1.73
C ALA A 103 -1.77 5.23 -1.52
N ALA A 104 -1.85 4.14 -2.29
CA ALA A 104 -0.87 3.06 -2.26
C ALA A 104 0.50 3.49 -2.81
N ALA A 105 0.52 4.32 -3.85
CA ALA A 105 1.75 4.87 -4.43
C ALA A 105 2.54 5.68 -3.39
N ILE A 106 1.88 6.57 -2.63
CA ILE A 106 2.51 7.34 -1.54
C ILE A 106 3.14 6.38 -0.53
N THR A 107 2.38 5.39 -0.06
CA THR A 107 2.85 4.43 0.94
C THR A 107 4.08 3.66 0.46
N CYS A 108 4.09 3.24 -0.82
CA CYS A 108 5.22 2.53 -1.41
C CYS A 108 6.46 3.41 -1.55
N LEU A 109 6.30 4.67 -1.96
CA LEU A 109 7.38 5.65 -2.11
C LEU A 109 7.99 6.02 -0.75
N TYR A 110 7.16 6.32 0.25
CA TYR A 110 7.64 6.59 1.61
C TYR A 110 8.33 5.38 2.22
N SER A 111 7.77 4.18 2.04
CA SER A 111 8.43 2.94 2.48
C SER A 111 9.74 2.69 1.72
N ALA A 112 9.93 3.32 0.55
CA ALA A 112 11.17 3.28 -0.20
C ALA A 112 12.24 4.27 0.25
N GLY A 113 11.90 5.17 1.19
CA GLY A 113 12.77 6.29 1.59
C GLY A 113 12.66 7.50 0.67
N GLU A 114 11.77 7.46 -0.33
CA GLU A 114 11.56 8.51 -1.33
C GLU A 114 10.54 9.53 -0.81
N TYR A 115 10.85 10.14 0.34
CA TYR A 115 9.94 11.08 1.01
C TYR A 115 9.76 12.41 0.24
N GLU A 116 10.78 12.80 -0.52
CA GLU A 116 10.82 14.04 -1.33
C GLU A 116 10.48 13.77 -2.82
N SER A 117 9.84 12.63 -3.12
CA SER A 117 9.43 12.30 -4.48
C SER A 117 8.32 13.26 -4.94
N PRO A 118 8.48 13.97 -6.08
CA PRO A 118 7.42 14.82 -6.63
C PRO A 118 6.11 14.03 -6.88
N LEU A 119 6.23 12.76 -7.30
CA LEU A 119 5.09 11.87 -7.46
C LEU A 119 4.35 11.62 -6.13
N ALA A 120 5.09 11.44 -5.03
CA ALA A 120 4.49 11.25 -3.71
C ALA A 120 3.80 12.52 -3.22
N GLU A 121 4.39 13.69 -3.46
CA GLU A 121 3.82 14.99 -3.10
C GLU A 121 2.51 15.26 -3.85
N GLU A 122 2.51 15.12 -5.18
CA GLU A 122 1.29 15.32 -5.98
C GLU A 122 0.19 14.31 -5.63
N CYS A 123 0.56 13.03 -5.43
CA CYS A 123 -0.40 12.03 -4.96
C CYS A 123 -0.94 12.39 -3.58
N MET A 124 -0.11 12.92 -2.67
CA MET A 124 -0.54 13.34 -1.34
C MET A 124 -1.55 14.48 -1.41
N GLU A 125 -1.28 15.51 -2.21
CA GLU A 125 -2.21 16.62 -2.41
C GLU A 125 -3.56 16.14 -2.94
N TYR A 126 -3.54 15.28 -3.97
CA TYR A 126 -4.74 14.69 -4.54
C TYR A 126 -5.51 13.85 -3.51
N VAL A 127 -4.84 12.88 -2.87
CA VAL A 127 -5.46 11.94 -1.92
C VAL A 127 -6.01 12.73 -0.72
N TYR A 128 -5.21 13.58 -0.10
CA TYR A 128 -5.64 14.37 1.05
C TYR A 128 -6.80 15.32 0.70
N GLY A 129 -6.75 15.95 -0.48
CA GLY A 129 -7.85 16.75 -1.00
C GLY A 129 -9.16 15.97 -1.15
N GLN A 130 -9.10 14.72 -1.64
CA GLN A 130 -10.28 13.85 -1.70
C GLN A 130 -10.85 13.54 -0.32
N PHE A 131 -10.01 13.28 0.69
CA PHE A 131 -10.46 13.02 2.07
C PHE A 131 -11.10 14.25 2.72
N LYS A 132 -10.54 15.46 2.52
CA LYS A 132 -11.12 16.70 3.04
C LYS A 132 -12.48 17.04 2.45
N ASN A 133 -12.68 16.72 1.16
CA ASN A 133 -13.88 17.12 0.44
C ASN A 133 -15.07 16.15 0.61
N ARG A 134 -14.85 14.91 1.10
CA ARG A 134 -15.91 13.90 1.23
C ARG A 134 -16.38 13.70 2.67
N LYS A 135 -17.35 14.53 3.08
CA LYS A 135 -17.97 14.46 4.42
C LYS A 135 -18.67 13.13 4.74
N ASN A 136 -19.12 12.39 3.73
CA ASN A 136 -19.87 11.13 3.90
C ASN A 136 -19.02 9.87 3.63
N GLY A 137 -17.69 10.01 3.62
CA GLY A 137 -16.77 8.90 3.35
C GLY A 137 -16.73 8.47 1.88
N PHE A 138 -16.02 7.37 1.62
CA PHE A 138 -15.85 6.81 0.27
C PHE A 138 -16.77 5.62 0.10
N GLN A 139 -17.88 5.80 -0.63
CA GLN A 139 -18.69 4.67 -1.12
C GLN A 139 -18.04 4.08 -2.39
N SER A 140 -16.82 3.59 -2.27
CA SER A 140 -16.17 2.80 -3.31
C SER A 140 -16.18 1.33 -2.92
N GLY A 141 -16.16 0.42 -3.90
CA GLY A 141 -15.95 -1.01 -3.66
C GLY A 141 -14.54 -1.37 -3.18
N HIS A 142 -13.79 -0.39 -2.67
CA HIS A 142 -12.39 -0.50 -2.25
C HIS A 142 -12.14 0.36 -1.00
N TYR A 143 -13.12 0.49 -0.11
CA TYR A 143 -13.03 1.35 1.08
C TYR A 143 -11.93 0.89 2.03
N PHE A 144 -11.86 -0.41 2.34
CA PHE A 144 -10.82 -0.95 3.21
C PHE A 144 -9.46 -0.90 2.52
N TYR A 145 -9.39 -1.28 1.24
CA TYR A 145 -8.15 -1.18 0.47
C TYR A 145 -7.60 0.25 0.42
N LEU A 146 -8.46 1.26 0.18
CA LEU A 146 -8.09 2.67 0.24
C LEU A 146 -7.55 3.06 1.61
N ASN A 147 -8.29 2.74 2.68
CA ASN A 147 -7.91 3.16 4.03
C ASN A 147 -6.67 2.44 4.56
N LEU A 148 -6.39 1.21 4.11
CA LEU A 148 -5.15 0.51 4.43
C LEU A 148 -3.94 1.37 4.04
N TYR A 149 -3.93 1.92 2.83
CA TYR A 149 -2.81 2.72 2.34
C TYR A 149 -2.89 4.19 2.78
N ALA A 150 -4.07 4.80 2.72
CA ALA A 150 -4.24 6.20 3.11
C ALA A 150 -3.85 6.43 4.58
N ALA A 151 -4.22 5.52 5.48
CA ALA A 151 -3.84 5.62 6.89
C ALA A 151 -2.33 5.59 7.07
N GLN A 152 -1.62 4.69 6.37
CA GLN A 152 -0.16 4.59 6.45
C GLN A 152 0.52 5.83 5.86
N ALA A 153 0.06 6.30 4.70
CA ALA A 153 0.54 7.51 4.05
C ALA A 153 0.39 8.74 4.97
N PHE A 154 -0.82 9.00 5.45
CA PHE A 154 -1.10 10.15 6.33
C PHE A 154 -0.38 10.05 7.67
N TYR A 155 -0.31 8.83 8.23
CA TYR A 155 0.41 8.61 9.46
C TYR A 155 1.88 8.99 9.28
N GLN A 156 2.55 8.47 8.25
CA GLN A 156 3.95 8.76 7.98
C GLN A 156 4.21 10.24 7.61
N ALA A 157 3.27 10.88 6.91
CA ALA A 157 3.41 12.24 6.40
C ALA A 157 3.49 13.32 7.48
N GLY A 158 2.85 13.14 8.63
CA GLY A 158 2.77 14.23 9.58
C GLY A 158 1.59 14.19 10.52
N ASP A 159 1.71 14.94 11.62
CA ASP A 159 0.60 15.13 12.56
C ASP A 159 -0.53 15.94 11.94
N GLU A 160 -0.23 16.83 10.99
CA GLU A 160 -1.25 17.56 10.22
C GLU A 160 -2.19 16.59 9.50
N TYR A 161 -1.63 15.70 8.67
CA TYR A 161 -2.40 14.73 7.89
C TYR A 161 -3.11 13.73 8.81
N TRP A 162 -2.38 13.18 9.79
CA TRP A 162 -2.92 12.17 10.69
C TRP A 162 -4.07 12.69 11.55
N ASN A 163 -3.93 13.87 12.16
CA ASN A 163 -4.95 14.43 13.04
C ASN A 163 -6.21 14.87 12.28
N SER A 164 -6.08 15.21 11.00
CA SER A 164 -7.20 15.50 10.10
C SER A 164 -7.98 14.23 9.71
N TYR A 165 -7.26 13.12 9.47
CA TYR A 165 -7.84 11.86 9.01
C TYR A 165 -8.37 10.95 10.12
N PHE A 166 -7.55 10.66 11.13
CA PHE A 166 -7.74 9.52 12.02
C PHE A 166 -8.97 9.60 12.91
N PRO A 167 -9.34 10.73 13.54
CA PRO A 167 -10.51 10.78 14.41
C PRO A 167 -11.80 10.36 13.70
N GLY A 168 -12.03 10.89 12.50
CA GLY A 168 -13.21 10.54 11.70
C GLY A 168 -13.20 9.07 11.25
N GLN A 169 -12.04 8.57 10.81
CA GLN A 169 -11.91 7.17 10.41
C GLN A 169 -12.10 6.20 11.57
N ARG A 170 -11.50 6.49 12.74
CA ARG A 170 -11.67 5.70 13.97
C ARG A 170 -13.15 5.59 14.33
N ASP A 171 -13.86 6.71 14.38
CA ASP A 171 -15.26 6.75 14.78
C ASP A 171 -16.14 6.01 13.76
N SER A 172 -15.81 6.12 12.46
CA SER A 172 -16.46 5.35 11.40
C SER A 172 -16.26 3.85 11.54
N LEU A 173 -15.04 3.39 11.85
CA LEU A 173 -14.75 1.98 12.08
C LEU A 173 -15.46 1.45 13.32
N ILE A 174 -15.39 2.15 14.46
CA ILE A 174 -16.09 1.75 15.69
C ILE A 174 -17.60 1.63 15.45
N LYS A 175 -18.19 2.59 14.73
CA LYS A 175 -19.63 2.57 14.42
C LYS A 175 -20.05 1.43 13.49
N SER A 176 -19.16 1.00 12.61
CA SER A 176 -19.44 -0.03 11.59
C SER A 176 -19.03 -1.45 12.02
N GLN A 177 -18.44 -1.59 13.20
CA GLN A 177 -18.08 -2.89 13.75
C GLN A 177 -19.33 -3.76 13.96
N THR A 178 -19.27 -5.02 13.54
CA THR A 178 -20.34 -5.98 13.80
C THR A 178 -20.32 -6.46 15.25
N SER A 179 -21.40 -7.12 15.69
CA SER A 179 -21.53 -7.60 17.06
C SER A 179 -20.50 -8.66 17.46
N ASP A 180 -19.93 -9.39 16.50
CA ASP A 180 -18.83 -10.35 16.71
C ASP A 180 -17.44 -9.68 16.66
N GLY A 181 -17.39 -8.36 16.49
CA GLY A 181 -16.17 -7.57 16.47
C GLY A 181 -15.50 -7.45 15.09
N SER A 182 -16.10 -8.02 14.03
CA SER A 182 -15.53 -8.02 12.68
C SER A 182 -15.97 -6.82 11.82
N TRP A 183 -15.38 -6.71 10.64
CA TRP A 183 -15.77 -5.78 9.58
C TRP A 183 -15.79 -6.51 8.23
N ASN A 184 -16.84 -6.31 7.44
CA ASN A 184 -16.91 -6.88 6.10
C ASN A 184 -16.08 -6.05 5.10
N GLY A 185 -14.96 -6.60 4.62
CA GLY A 185 -14.00 -5.88 3.79
C GLY A 185 -14.35 -5.91 2.30
N ASP A 186 -15.03 -4.88 1.80
CA ASP A 186 -15.19 -4.62 0.34
C ASP A 186 -15.77 -5.80 -0.47
N GLY A 187 -16.58 -6.67 0.16
CA GLY A 187 -17.10 -7.89 -0.47
C GLY A 187 -16.11 -9.06 -0.53
N VAL A 188 -14.85 -8.87 -0.10
CA VAL A 188 -13.84 -9.93 0.08
C VAL A 188 -14.15 -10.77 1.32
N GLY A 189 -14.64 -10.13 2.38
CA GLY A 189 -15.13 -10.81 3.58
C GLY A 189 -14.55 -10.30 4.90
N PRO A 190 -14.97 -10.91 6.03
CA PRO A 190 -14.69 -10.40 7.36
C PRO A 190 -13.20 -10.47 7.74
N ILE A 191 -12.45 -11.45 7.23
CA ILE A 191 -11.01 -11.59 7.53
C ILE A 191 -10.24 -10.37 7.02
N PHE A 192 -10.48 -9.99 5.76
CA PHE A 192 -9.80 -8.84 5.15
C PHE A 192 -10.20 -7.53 5.83
N GLY A 193 -11.50 -7.27 5.97
CA GLY A 193 -12.00 -6.03 6.58
C GLY A 193 -11.52 -5.86 8.02
N THR A 194 -11.58 -6.92 8.83
CA THR A 194 -11.11 -6.90 10.23
C THR A 194 -9.62 -6.65 10.32
N SER A 195 -8.82 -7.32 9.47
CA SER A 195 -7.36 -7.14 9.46
C SER A 195 -6.99 -5.69 9.15
N VAL A 196 -7.61 -5.10 8.13
CA VAL A 196 -7.37 -3.71 7.76
C VAL A 196 -7.85 -2.74 8.83
N ALA A 197 -9.07 -2.92 9.37
CA ALA A 197 -9.60 -2.07 10.44
C ALA A 197 -8.65 -2.04 11.65
N LEU A 198 -8.15 -3.21 12.07
CA LEU A 198 -7.22 -3.30 13.19
C LEU A 198 -5.88 -2.66 12.88
N ILE A 199 -5.32 -2.83 11.68
CA ILE A 199 -4.09 -2.13 11.27
C ILE A 199 -4.27 -0.62 11.43
N VAL A 200 -5.35 -0.06 10.87
CA VAL A 200 -5.63 1.39 10.95
C VAL A 200 -5.79 1.87 12.39
N LEU A 201 -6.58 1.15 13.21
CA LEU A 201 -6.83 1.50 14.61
C LEU A 201 -5.58 1.37 15.48
N GLN A 202 -4.61 0.55 15.07
CA GLN A 202 -3.40 0.28 15.85
C GLN A 202 -2.18 1.12 15.47
N LEU A 203 -2.22 1.88 14.36
CA LEU A 203 -1.14 2.76 13.95
C LEU A 203 -0.62 3.69 15.08
N PRO A 204 -1.48 4.32 15.91
CA PRO A 204 -1.01 5.17 17.03
C PRO A 204 -0.13 4.47 18.07
N TYR A 205 -0.21 3.13 18.19
CA TYR A 205 0.58 2.39 19.18
C TYR A 205 2.01 2.11 18.73
N LYS A 206 2.35 2.37 17.45
CA LYS A 206 3.73 2.28 16.94
C LYS A 206 4.41 0.91 17.14
N TYR A 207 3.64 -0.17 17.12
CA TYR A 207 4.16 -1.52 17.40
C TYR A 207 5.12 -2.04 16.32
N LEU A 208 5.00 -1.56 15.08
CA LEU A 208 5.93 -1.94 14.01
C LEU A 208 6.99 -0.85 13.81
N PRO A 209 8.27 -1.22 13.57
CA PRO A 209 9.33 -0.26 13.30
C PRO A 209 9.02 0.72 12.15
N ILE A 210 8.30 0.27 11.12
CA ILE A 210 7.88 1.11 9.99
C ILE A 210 6.87 2.20 10.37
N TYR A 211 6.28 2.14 11.57
CA TYR A 211 5.36 3.14 12.10
C TYR A 211 5.98 3.97 13.23
N GLN A 212 7.30 3.86 13.42
CA GLN A 212 8.04 4.74 14.31
C GLN A 212 8.45 5.99 13.52
N ARG A 213 7.85 7.12 13.90
CA ARG A 213 8.12 8.47 13.40
C ARG A 213 8.96 9.22 14.41
#